data_AF-A0A529LMN2-F1
#
_entry.id   AF-A0A529LMN2-F1
#
_cell.length_a   1.000
_cell.length_b   1.000
_cell.length_c   1.000
_cell.angle_alpha   90.00
_cell.angle_beta   90.00
_cell.angle_gamma   90.00
#
_symmetry.space_group_name_H-M   'P 1'
#
loop_
_entity.id
_entity.type
_entity.pdbx_description
1 polymer ?
#
loop_
_entity_poly.entity_id
_entity_poly.type
_entity_poly.pdbx_seq_one_letter_code
_entity_poly.pdbx_strand_id
1 'polypeptide(L)'
;MAKKSFFCIDGHTCGNPVRLVAGGGPLLQGATMMERRAHFLAEYDWIRTGLMFEPRGHDVMSGSILYPPTREDCDIAILFI
;
A
#
# COMPACT_ATOMS: atom_id res chain seq x y z
N MET A 1 -24.50 0.61 -0.61
CA MET A 1 -23.19 1.12 -0.14
C MET A 1 -22.12 0.65 -1.12
N ALA A 2 -21.24 1.53 -1.56
CA ALA A 2 -20.11 1.12 -2.39
C ALA A 2 -19.14 0.26 -1.55
N LYS A 3 -18.86 -0.97 -2.01
CA LYS A 3 -17.90 -1.88 -1.37
C LYS A 3 -16.61 -1.84 -2.17
N LYS A 4 -15.49 -1.56 -1.50
CA LYS A 4 -14.15 -1.67 -2.09
C LYS A 4 -13.46 -2.93 -1.54
N SER A 5 -12.86 -3.70 -2.42
CA SER A 5 -12.09 -4.90 -2.09
C SER A 5 -10.61 -4.69 -2.41
N PHE A 6 -9.75 -5.21 -1.54
CA PHE A 6 -8.30 -5.28 -1.72
C PHE A 6 -7.87 -6.74 -1.65
N PHE A 7 -6.97 -7.15 -2.55
CA PHE A 7 -6.35 -8.46 -2.50
C PHE A 7 -5.04 -8.32 -1.72
N CYS A 8 -5.02 -8.92 -0.53
CA CYS A 8 -3.90 -8.82 0.42
C CYS A 8 -3.24 -10.18 0.62
N ILE A 9 -1.92 -10.19 0.67
CA ILE A 9 -1.10 -11.33 1.08
C ILE A 9 -0.40 -10.92 2.37
N ASP A 10 -0.74 -11.56 3.48
CA ASP A 10 -0.14 -11.28 4.78
C ASP A 10 1.02 -12.25 5.04
N GLY A 11 2.11 -11.73 5.60
CA GLY A 11 3.30 -12.50 5.99
C GLY A 11 4.00 -11.85 7.18
N HIS A 12 5.16 -12.37 7.57
CA HIS A 12 5.99 -11.74 8.59
C HIS A 12 7.48 -11.92 8.32
N THR A 13 8.27 -10.96 8.79
CA THR A 13 9.74 -11.06 8.82
C THR A 13 10.17 -11.09 10.27
N CYS A 14 10.67 -12.24 10.75
CA CYS A 14 11.07 -12.44 12.15
C CYS A 14 10.00 -12.01 13.17
N GLY A 15 8.73 -12.30 12.89
CA GLY A 15 7.60 -11.95 13.76
C GLY A 15 7.00 -10.56 13.51
N ASN A 16 7.65 -9.69 12.73
CA ASN A 16 7.06 -8.39 12.35
C ASN A 16 6.09 -8.57 11.17
N PRO A 17 4.77 -8.30 11.34
CA PRO A 17 3.78 -8.57 10.30
C PRO A 17 3.86 -7.56 9.16
N VAL A 18 3.64 -8.06 7.94
CA VAL A 18 3.58 -7.27 6.71
C VAL A 18 2.35 -7.69 5.93
N ARG A 19 1.53 -6.71 5.55
CA ARG A 19 0.41 -6.86 4.62
C ARG A 19 0.81 -6.30 3.26
N LEU A 20 0.86 -7.17 2.25
CA LEU A 20 1.09 -6.80 0.87
C LEU A 20 -0.23 -6.68 0.11
N VAL A 21 -0.60 -5.46 -0.27
CA VAL A 21 -1.73 -5.17 -1.16
C VAL A 21 -1.29 -5.43 -2.60
N ALA A 22 -1.59 -6.63 -3.08
CA ALA A 22 -1.28 -7.08 -4.44
C ALA A 22 -2.36 -6.69 -5.46
N GLY A 23 -3.53 -6.23 -5.01
CA GLY A 23 -4.60 -5.76 -5.90
C GLY A 23 -5.62 -4.85 -5.24
N GLY A 24 -6.24 -3.97 -6.02
CA GLY A 24 -7.29 -3.05 -5.56
C GLY A 24 -6.81 -1.66 -5.13
N GLY A 25 -5.50 -1.42 -5.09
CA GLY A 25 -4.90 -0.12 -4.83
C GLY A 25 -5.29 0.96 -5.86
N PRO A 26 -5.19 2.26 -5.50
CA PRO A 26 -5.51 3.36 -6.40
C PRO A 26 -4.38 3.56 -7.42
N LEU A 27 -4.71 4.12 -8.58
CA LEU A 27 -3.69 4.56 -9.54
C LEU A 27 -3.10 5.88 -9.07
N LEU A 28 -1.78 5.93 -8.92
CA LEU A 28 -1.09 7.11 -8.39
C LEU A 28 -0.42 7.91 -9.51
N GLN A 29 -0.54 9.23 -9.44
CA GLN A 29 0.13 10.16 -10.34
C GLN A 29 1.52 10.52 -9.78
N GLY A 30 2.47 10.77 -10.68
CA GLY A 30 3.86 11.10 -10.35
C GLY A 30 4.86 10.25 -11.12
N ALA A 31 5.94 10.90 -11.55
CA ALA A 31 7.09 10.28 -12.20
C ALA A 31 7.99 9.55 -11.17
N THR A 32 7.97 9.98 -9.91
CA THR A 32 8.75 9.38 -8.82
C THR A 32 7.87 8.74 -7.76
N MET A 33 8.43 7.81 -6.96
CA MET A 33 7.73 7.24 -5.82
C MET A 33 7.41 8.27 -4.73
N MET A 34 8.17 9.36 -4.63
CA MET A 34 7.90 10.44 -3.69
C MET A 34 6.64 11.22 -4.08
N GLU A 35 6.48 11.54 -5.37
CA GLU A 35 5.27 12.17 -5.91
C GLU A 35 4.05 11.26 -5.77
N ARG A 36 4.20 9.97 -6.08
CA ARG A 36 3.13 8.98 -5.88
C ARG A 36 2.72 8.88 -4.41
N ARG A 37 3.67 8.92 -3.47
CA ARG A 37 3.38 8.97 -2.03
C ARG A 37 2.62 10.23 -1.64
N ALA A 38 3.01 11.40 -2.17
CA ALA A 38 2.32 12.65 -1.90
C ALA A 38 0.86 12.60 -2.37
N HIS A 39 0.62 12.10 -3.59
CA HIS A 39 -0.73 11.89 -4.13
C HIS A 39 -1.53 10.87 -3.30
N PHE A 40 -0.91 9.76 -2.88
CA PHE A 40 -1.54 8.78 -2.01
C PHE A 40 -2.02 9.40 -0.69
N LEU A 41 -1.17 10.19 -0.02
CA LEU A 41 -1.54 10.85 1.23
C LEU A 41 -2.61 11.92 1.04
N ALA A 42 -2.61 12.64 -0.08
CA ALA A 42 -3.57 13.70 -0.35
C ALA A 42 -5.00 13.16 -0.59
N GLU A 43 -5.14 12.03 -1.29
CA GLU A 43 -6.44 11.56 -1.77
C GLU A 43 -6.87 10.18 -1.22
N TYR A 44 -5.92 9.37 -0.79
CA TYR A 44 -6.14 7.94 -0.53
C TYR A 44 -5.68 7.48 0.86
N ASP A 45 -5.37 8.38 1.79
CA ASP A 45 -4.92 8.01 3.15
C ASP A 45 -5.93 7.16 3.93
N TRP A 46 -7.21 7.23 3.54
CA TRP A 46 -8.27 6.35 4.05
C TRP A 46 -7.99 4.85 3.81
N ILE A 47 -7.20 4.50 2.78
CA ILE A 47 -6.78 3.13 2.50
C ILE A 47 -5.77 2.67 3.55
N ARG A 48 -4.79 3.50 3.88
CA ARG A 48 -3.81 3.20 4.92
C ARG A 48 -4.49 3.00 6.26
N THR A 49 -5.30 3.96 6.69
CA THR A 49 -6.02 3.85 7.97
C THR A 49 -6.99 2.67 7.96
N GLY A 50 -7.72 2.44 6.87
CA GLY A 50 -8.67 1.34 6.76
C GLY A 50 -8.04 -0.07 6.75
N LEU A 51 -6.78 -0.21 6.31
CA LEU A 51 -6.08 -1.49 6.23
C LEU A 51 -5.11 -1.74 7.38
N MET A 52 -4.47 -0.69 7.92
CA MET A 52 -3.43 -0.81 8.94
C MET A 52 -3.96 -0.66 10.36
N PHE A 53 -5.03 0.12 10.56
CA PHE A 53 -5.60 0.31 11.89
C PHE A 53 -6.68 -0.72 12.20
N GLU A 54 -7.07 -0.80 13.46
CA GLU A 54 -8.20 -1.62 13.87
C GLU A 54 -9.49 -1.24 13.09
N PRO A 55 -10.33 -2.22 12.71
CA PRO A 55 -10.30 -3.64 13.13
C PRO A 55 -9.51 -4.57 12.20
N ARG A 56 -8.87 -4.06 11.14
CA ARG A 56 -8.22 -4.91 10.12
C ARG A 56 -6.73 -5.09 10.33
N GLY A 57 -6.09 -4.13 10.98
CA GLY A 57 -4.72 -4.21 11.44
C GLY A 57 -4.62 -3.93 12.94
N HIS A 58 -3.46 -3.45 13.36
CA HIS A 58 -3.09 -3.15 14.74
C HIS A 58 -1.80 -2.31 14.73
N ASP A 59 -1.36 -1.83 15.88
CA ASP A 59 -0.25 -0.86 16.02
C ASP A 59 1.11 -1.28 15.42
N VAL A 60 1.29 -2.57 15.13
CA VAL A 60 2.54 -3.13 14.58
C VAL A 60 2.38 -3.57 13.12
N MET A 61 1.17 -3.45 12.55
CA MET A 61 0.90 -3.82 11.16
C MET A 61 1.66 -2.88 10.21
N SER A 62 2.53 -3.45 9.38
CA SER A 62 3.18 -2.75 8.27
C SER A 62 2.47 -3.06 6.96
N GLY A 63 2.25 -2.06 6.12
CA GLY A 63 1.60 -2.23 4.83
C GLY A 63 2.52 -1.93 3.65
N SER A 64 2.25 -2.58 2.52
CA SER A 64 2.88 -2.28 1.23
C SER A 64 1.87 -2.39 0.09
N ILE A 65 1.99 -1.54 -0.92
CA ILE A 65 1.19 -1.62 -2.16
C ILE A 65 2.14 -1.76 -3.35
N LEU A 66 1.82 -2.70 -4.25
CA LEU A 66 2.57 -2.92 -5.48
C LEU A 66 2.18 -1.94 -6.59
N TYR A 67 3.19 -1.43 -7.30
CA TYR A 67 3.05 -0.57 -8.46
C TYR A 67 4.07 -0.94 -9.56
N PRO A 68 3.79 -0.59 -10.82
CA PRO A 68 4.80 -0.62 -11.87
C PRO A 68 6.01 0.23 -11.47
N PRO A 69 7.23 -0.19 -11.83
CA PRO A 69 8.46 0.52 -11.50
C PRO A 69 8.45 1.94 -12.08
N THR A 70 9.13 2.87 -11.41
CA THR A 70 9.33 4.25 -11.91
C THR A 70 10.63 4.42 -12.68
N ARG A 71 11.45 3.36 -12.77
CA ARG A 71 12.74 3.32 -13.44
C ARG A 71 12.82 2.06 -14.28
N GLU A 72 13.53 2.12 -15.40
CA GLU A 72 13.67 0.99 -16.33
C GLU A 72 14.54 -0.15 -15.78
N ASP A 73 15.37 0.12 -14.77
CA ASP A 73 16.29 -0.84 -14.15
C ASP A 73 15.72 -1.53 -12.89
N CYS A 74 14.41 -1.40 -12.65
CA CYS A 74 13.73 -1.95 -11.48
C CYS A 74 12.57 -2.84 -11.93
N ASP A 75 12.35 -3.98 -11.25
CA ASP A 75 11.24 -4.88 -11.59
C ASP A 75 9.88 -4.35 -11.11
N ILE A 76 9.85 -3.71 -9.94
CA ILE A 76 8.62 -3.28 -9.27
C ILE A 76 8.86 -2.06 -8.39
N ALA A 77 7.79 -1.30 -8.12
CA ALA A 77 7.79 -0.25 -7.10
C ALA A 77 6.90 -0.65 -5.92
N ILE A 78 7.31 -0.26 -4.71
CA ILE A 78 6.57 -0.52 -3.48
C ILE A 78 6.31 0.80 -2.78
N LEU A 79 5.05 1.05 -2.43
CA LEU A 79 4.66 2.11 -1.51
C LEU A 79 4.37 1.50 -0.14
N PHE A 80 5.18 1.84 0.87
CA PHE A 80 4.89 1.48 2.26
C PHE A 80 3.82 2.40 2.85
N ILE A 81 2.88 1.83 3.59
CA ILE A 81 1.73 2.51 4.21
C ILE A 81 1.59 2.09 5.67
#